data_AF-A0A817B486-F1
#
_entry.id   AF-A0A817B486-F1
#
_cell.length_a   1.000
_cell.length_b   1.000
_cell.length_c   1.000
_cell.angle_alpha   90.00
_cell.angle_beta   90.00
_cell.angle_gamma   90.00
#
_symmetry.space_group_name_H-M   'P 1'
#
loop_
_entity.id
_entity.type
_entity.pdbx_description
1 polymer ?
#
loop_
_entity_poly.entity_id
_entity_poly.type
_entity_poly.pdbx_seq_one_letter_code
_entity_poly.pdbx_strand_id
1 'polypeptide(L)'
;MFPKKSQTDINKNDFLHNLDEAREARRREKQVQQAAIIIQKTVRGYLVRKKYRDYRKNELKQIFLGFTDPNPQKYPSLQLASTMFPHLQHFLLYYNRMKIKDNSTDLQQLLLGVLNYISTSLIVDDIKYSHLAAFFNKEVNAQWMKLNQDFMIVMLKVLETTEPTTNDDIKLIINSLNYLYLITDCQSWKALQKNMNELLLKTMLALNRSYLIHLGQHNLLKILKTSMIRCMHRRLESSVIHNIATLAFKLLLNSDFNRTHLILFSQTILVIPTFITMCHESSHKLFQMVCQKDLFNHLICMYSIKESFASLSENIDIIELCYMLGNIVALASIDLSQLEAMKQPFIHCLFNILDVCRQRQTTDEQSGKQTKVTSVWHPIIGHVRGKTSGFTVSNQEIVQRVIIQYKFLWSKLFVNMLFESIPTTSLGNQSSSTAKKETNIIRAKFEKLFHSKTTTDKLTSDELTQSICRITTFYQKLIQILTELRLQILCALSLQDSLISSLWQFLNNIGSTCGLKELLKIYEMNKENYHPIFDLLQLFCNLCSYLATVLDEEEMYKEQKYLTLESWSQFSLFLNQFVYRLIRIEFERTITTSVKLKLENNQLYKTLHQLLILLHERNSRKSFTPDSHWLIR
;
A
#
# COMPACT_ATOMS: atom_id res chain seq x y z
N MET A 1 -100.70 35.30 -29.14
CA MET A 1 -99.24 35.06 -29.18
C MET A 1 -98.85 34.30 -27.90
N PHE A 2 -98.73 32.97 -27.94
CA PHE A 2 -97.54 32.14 -28.21
C PHE A 2 -96.60 31.95 -27.00
N PRO A 3 -96.19 30.71 -26.65
CA PRO A 3 -96.99 29.50 -26.52
C PRO A 3 -97.00 28.99 -25.06
N LYS A 4 -98.07 28.28 -24.66
CA LYS A 4 -98.08 27.41 -23.48
C LYS A 4 -96.97 26.38 -23.66
N LYS A 5 -95.86 26.51 -22.93
CA LYS A 5 -94.97 25.37 -22.66
C LYS A 5 -95.80 24.35 -21.89
N SER A 6 -96.22 23.34 -22.62
CA SER A 6 -96.79 22.07 -22.19
C SER A 6 -96.27 21.65 -20.82
N GLN A 7 -97.14 21.60 -19.82
CA GLN A 7 -96.86 20.96 -18.52
C GLN A 7 -96.34 19.51 -18.68
N THR A 8 -96.56 18.89 -19.84
CA THR A 8 -96.02 17.58 -20.21
C THR A 8 -94.52 17.59 -20.53
N ASP A 9 -93.94 18.69 -21.02
CA ASP A 9 -92.50 18.75 -21.36
C ASP A 9 -91.62 19.08 -20.15
N ILE A 10 -92.14 19.83 -19.18
CA ILE A 10 -91.45 20.07 -17.89
C ILE A 10 -91.40 18.76 -17.09
N ASN A 11 -92.51 18.03 -17.00
CA ASN A 11 -92.55 16.70 -16.36
C ASN A 11 -91.66 15.67 -17.06
N LYS A 12 -91.49 15.76 -18.38
CA LYS A 12 -90.66 14.81 -19.15
C LYS A 12 -89.17 15.11 -18.99
N ASN A 13 -88.77 16.39 -18.94
CA ASN A 13 -87.39 16.78 -18.66
C ASN A 13 -86.99 16.52 -17.21
N ASP A 14 -87.88 16.78 -16.24
CA ASP A 14 -87.64 16.42 -14.83
C ASP A 14 -87.58 14.90 -14.64
N PHE A 15 -88.43 14.15 -15.35
CA PHE A 15 -88.37 12.69 -15.35
C PHE A 15 -87.07 12.16 -15.97
N LEU A 16 -86.60 12.73 -17.08
CA LEU A 16 -85.33 12.35 -17.72
C LEU A 16 -84.12 12.72 -16.86
N HIS A 17 -84.13 13.91 -16.22
CA HIS A 17 -83.10 14.33 -15.28
C HIS A 17 -83.04 13.40 -14.07
N ASN A 18 -84.18 13.06 -13.47
CA ASN A 18 -84.26 12.09 -12.36
C ASN A 18 -83.79 10.69 -12.79
N LEU A 19 -84.01 10.29 -14.05
CA LEU A 19 -83.56 9.01 -14.58
C LEU A 19 -82.05 8.97 -14.81
N ASP A 20 -81.47 10.07 -15.29
CA ASP A 20 -80.03 10.21 -15.48
C ASP A 20 -79.29 10.40 -14.15
N GLU A 21 -79.85 11.16 -13.20
CA GLU A 21 -79.35 11.21 -11.80
C GLU A 21 -79.42 9.83 -11.13
N ALA A 22 -80.52 9.08 -11.31
CA ALA A 22 -80.63 7.71 -10.80
C ALA A 22 -79.62 6.75 -11.48
N ARG A 23 -79.32 6.95 -12.77
CA ARG A 23 -78.28 6.18 -13.48
C ARG A 23 -76.88 6.55 -13.00
N GLU A 24 -76.60 7.81 -12.76
CA GLU A 24 -75.34 8.28 -12.20
C GLU A 24 -75.16 7.83 -10.76
N ALA A 25 -76.19 7.88 -9.92
CA ALA A 25 -76.18 7.35 -8.57
C ALA A 25 -75.86 5.84 -8.58
N ARG A 26 -76.50 5.06 -9.47
CA ARG A 26 -76.18 3.63 -9.66
C ARG A 26 -74.76 3.39 -10.18
N ARG A 27 -74.23 4.26 -11.05
CA ARG A 27 -72.82 4.17 -11.49
C ARG A 27 -71.85 4.48 -10.35
N ARG A 28 -72.11 5.53 -9.56
CA ARG A 28 -71.31 5.89 -8.38
C ARG A 28 -71.36 4.78 -7.33
N GLU A 29 -72.52 4.21 -7.04
CA GLU A 29 -72.66 3.06 -6.14
C GLU A 29 -71.87 1.85 -6.63
N LYS A 30 -71.95 1.51 -7.92
CA LYS A 30 -71.14 0.43 -8.51
C LYS A 30 -69.64 0.72 -8.41
N GLN A 31 -69.21 1.96 -8.64
CA GLN A 31 -67.80 2.35 -8.49
C GLN A 31 -67.34 2.26 -7.03
N VAL A 32 -68.16 2.70 -6.07
CA VAL A 32 -67.89 2.58 -4.63
C VAL A 32 -67.80 1.12 -4.21
N GLN A 33 -68.72 0.25 -4.70
CA GLN A 33 -68.66 -1.19 -4.44
C GLN A 33 -67.42 -1.84 -5.06
N GLN A 34 -67.06 -1.49 -6.30
CA GLN A 34 -65.84 -1.99 -6.94
C GLN A 34 -64.58 -1.53 -6.20
N ALA A 35 -64.52 -0.26 -5.80
CA ALA A 35 -63.43 0.27 -4.99
C ALA A 35 -63.33 -0.45 -3.63
N ALA A 36 -64.47 -0.67 -2.95
CA ALA A 36 -64.50 -1.42 -1.70
C ALA A 36 -64.00 -2.87 -1.87
N ILE A 37 -64.37 -3.56 -2.96
CA ILE A 37 -63.87 -4.90 -3.27
C ILE A 37 -62.35 -4.90 -3.50
N ILE A 38 -61.84 -3.92 -4.25
CA ILE A 38 -60.39 -3.79 -4.50
C ILE A 38 -59.64 -3.52 -3.19
N ILE A 39 -60.13 -2.60 -2.36
CA ILE A 39 -59.55 -2.28 -1.05
C ILE A 39 -59.57 -3.53 -0.16
N GLN A 40 -60.70 -4.21 -0.04
CA GLN A 40 -60.81 -5.42 0.77
C GLN A 40 -59.89 -6.54 0.26
N LYS A 41 -59.80 -6.77 -1.05
CA LYS A 41 -58.91 -7.77 -1.66
C LYS A 41 -57.44 -7.45 -1.40
N THR A 42 -57.05 -6.18 -1.57
CA THR A 42 -55.68 -5.72 -1.34
C THR A 42 -55.29 -5.80 0.13
N VAL A 43 -56.16 -5.37 1.06
CA VAL A 43 -55.96 -5.46 2.51
C VAL A 43 -55.89 -6.92 2.97
N ARG A 44 -56.83 -7.79 2.56
CA ARG A 44 -56.79 -9.22 2.90
C ARG A 44 -55.51 -9.88 2.38
N GLY A 45 -55.13 -9.59 1.13
CA GLY A 45 -53.88 -10.08 0.55
C GLY A 45 -52.65 -9.57 1.30
N TYR A 46 -52.64 -8.30 1.73
CA TYR A 46 -51.57 -7.73 2.53
C TYR A 46 -51.46 -8.40 3.90
N LEU A 47 -52.57 -8.58 4.62
CA LEU A 47 -52.59 -9.22 5.95
C LEU A 47 -52.12 -10.67 5.90
N VAL A 48 -52.56 -11.44 4.89
CA VAL A 48 -52.12 -12.84 4.72
C VAL A 48 -50.62 -12.90 4.40
N ARG A 49 -50.13 -12.04 3.49
CA ARG A 49 -48.68 -11.96 3.18
C ARG A 49 -47.86 -11.50 4.39
N LYS A 50 -48.41 -10.61 5.23
CA LYS A 50 -47.78 -10.18 6.48
C LYS A 50 -47.70 -11.34 7.47
N LYS A 51 -48.81 -12.01 7.75
CA LYS A 51 -48.87 -13.18 8.65
C LYS A 51 -47.92 -14.30 8.20
N TYR A 52 -47.89 -14.63 6.92
CA TYR A 52 -46.97 -15.64 6.38
C TYR A 52 -45.51 -15.21 6.52
N ARG A 53 -45.21 -13.94 6.28
CA ARG A 53 -43.86 -13.40 6.47
C ARG A 53 -43.42 -13.46 7.92
N ASP A 54 -44.28 -13.10 8.85
CA ASP A 54 -43.99 -13.14 10.30
C ASP A 54 -43.81 -14.58 10.78
N TYR A 55 -44.65 -15.51 10.30
CA TYR A 55 -44.48 -16.94 10.54
C TYR A 55 -43.10 -17.44 10.07
N ARG A 56 -42.73 -17.17 8.80
CA ARG A 56 -41.44 -17.58 8.25
C ARG A 56 -40.25 -16.89 8.93
N LYS A 57 -40.40 -15.63 9.34
CA LYS A 57 -39.39 -14.91 10.13
C LYS A 57 -39.15 -15.63 11.46
N ASN A 58 -40.22 -16.01 12.15
CA ASN A 58 -40.12 -16.69 13.45
C ASN A 58 -39.53 -18.09 13.31
N GLU A 59 -39.89 -18.83 12.25
CA GLU A 59 -39.28 -20.12 11.92
C GLU A 59 -37.76 -19.99 11.69
N LEU A 60 -37.31 -19.03 10.87
CA LEU A 60 -35.88 -18.76 10.67
C LEU A 60 -35.17 -18.37 11.97
N LYS A 61 -35.82 -17.56 12.83
CA LYS A 61 -35.29 -17.18 14.14
C LYS A 61 -35.10 -18.39 15.05
N GLN A 62 -36.08 -19.29 15.11
CA GLN A 62 -35.99 -20.52 15.91
C GLN A 62 -34.83 -21.42 15.48
N ILE A 63 -34.58 -21.49 14.17
CA ILE A 63 -33.51 -22.32 13.60
C ILE A 63 -32.13 -21.70 13.84
N PHE A 64 -31.95 -20.42 13.50
CA PHE A 64 -30.60 -19.83 13.37
C PHE A 64 -30.13 -19.04 14.58
N LEU A 65 -31.02 -18.52 15.44
CA LEU A 65 -30.58 -17.74 16.61
C LEU A 65 -29.81 -18.58 17.63
N GLY A 66 -30.00 -19.90 17.66
CA GLY A 66 -29.19 -20.79 18.51
C GLY A 66 -27.70 -20.82 18.13
N PHE A 67 -27.36 -20.40 16.90
CA PHE A 67 -25.98 -20.38 16.39
C PHE A 67 -25.27 -19.03 16.63
N THR A 68 -25.83 -18.13 17.42
CA THR A 68 -25.19 -16.84 17.77
C THR A 68 -24.48 -16.86 19.12
N ASP A 69 -24.53 -17.99 19.85
CA ASP A 69 -23.83 -18.12 21.14
C ASP A 69 -22.31 -17.92 20.95
N PRO A 70 -21.65 -17.13 21.81
CA PRO A 70 -20.20 -16.93 21.72
C PRO A 70 -19.40 -18.23 21.88
N ASN A 71 -19.96 -19.29 22.48
CA ASN A 71 -19.32 -20.59 22.56
C ASN A 71 -19.88 -21.56 21.50
N PRO A 72 -19.08 -21.93 20.47
CA PRO A 72 -19.50 -22.89 19.45
C PRO A 72 -19.91 -24.27 19.98
N GLN A 73 -19.48 -24.66 21.18
CA GLN A 73 -19.87 -25.93 21.80
C GLN A 73 -21.34 -25.96 22.23
N LYS A 74 -21.96 -24.80 22.39
CA LYS A 74 -23.38 -24.66 22.76
C LYS A 74 -24.31 -24.63 21.55
N TYR A 75 -23.77 -24.70 20.34
CA TYR A 75 -24.58 -24.68 19.14
C TYR A 75 -25.53 -25.88 19.08
N PRO A 76 -26.75 -25.69 18.54
CA PRO A 76 -27.67 -26.78 18.28
C PRO A 76 -27.02 -27.87 17.41
N SER A 77 -27.47 -29.11 17.56
CA SER A 77 -27.09 -30.20 16.67
C SER A 77 -27.44 -29.86 15.22
N LEU A 78 -26.49 -30.08 14.31
CA LEU A 78 -26.70 -29.85 12.89
C LEU A 78 -27.81 -30.76 12.34
N GLN A 79 -28.64 -30.18 11.48
CA GLN A 79 -29.68 -30.91 10.76
C GLN A 79 -29.18 -31.35 9.38
N LEU A 80 -29.95 -32.21 8.71
CA LEU A 80 -29.62 -32.68 7.37
C LEU A 80 -29.54 -31.50 6.38
N ALA A 81 -28.56 -31.52 5.48
CA ALA A 81 -28.40 -30.44 4.51
C ALA A 81 -29.62 -30.29 3.59
N SER A 82 -30.33 -31.40 3.30
CA SER A 82 -31.56 -31.40 2.50
C SER A 82 -32.72 -30.65 3.17
N THR A 83 -32.81 -30.66 4.50
CA THR A 83 -33.84 -29.93 5.25
C THR A 83 -33.46 -28.47 5.40
N MET A 84 -32.17 -28.17 5.56
CA MET A 84 -31.66 -26.81 5.80
C MET A 84 -31.55 -25.98 4.52
N PHE A 85 -31.33 -26.61 3.37
CA PHE A 85 -31.15 -25.90 2.09
C PHE A 85 -32.34 -24.99 1.71
N PRO A 86 -33.62 -25.43 1.78
CA PRO A 86 -34.77 -24.55 1.54
C PRO A 86 -34.83 -23.37 2.52
N HIS A 87 -34.47 -23.57 3.79
CA HIS A 87 -34.45 -22.50 4.79
C HIS A 87 -33.39 -21.44 4.45
N LEU A 88 -32.22 -21.83 3.93
CA LEU A 88 -31.20 -20.89 3.46
C LEU A 88 -31.66 -20.08 2.24
N GLN A 89 -32.32 -20.72 1.27
CA GLN A 89 -32.93 -20.03 0.13
C GLN A 89 -33.99 -19.01 0.58
N HIS A 90 -34.85 -19.41 1.51
CA HIS A 90 -35.86 -18.52 2.09
C HIS A 90 -35.26 -17.37 2.88
N PHE A 91 -34.19 -17.62 3.66
CA PHE A 91 -33.48 -16.57 4.37
C PHE A 91 -32.93 -15.52 3.42
N LEU A 92 -32.27 -15.93 2.33
CA LEU A 92 -31.70 -14.99 1.37
C LEU A 92 -32.79 -14.11 0.71
N LEU A 93 -33.92 -14.71 0.33
CA LEU A 93 -35.08 -13.97 -0.20
C LEU A 93 -35.66 -13.00 0.83
N TYR A 94 -35.71 -13.40 2.10
CA TYR A 94 -36.16 -12.56 3.21
C TYR A 94 -35.20 -11.39 3.44
N TYR A 95 -33.89 -11.66 3.52
CA TYR A 95 -32.85 -10.67 3.75
C TYR A 95 -32.85 -9.58 2.68
N ASN A 96 -32.88 -9.97 1.40
CA ASN A 96 -32.90 -9.04 0.27
C ASN A 96 -34.15 -8.15 0.25
N ARG A 97 -35.30 -8.65 0.75
CA ARG A 97 -36.55 -7.87 0.83
C ARG A 97 -36.61 -6.94 2.05
N MET A 98 -36.00 -7.33 3.17
CA MET A 98 -36.05 -6.57 4.42
C MET A 98 -34.98 -5.49 4.51
N LYS A 99 -33.80 -5.69 3.90
CA LYS A 99 -32.77 -4.63 3.83
C LYS A 99 -33.28 -3.35 3.17
N ILE A 100 -34.27 -3.47 2.28
CA ILE A 100 -34.93 -2.33 1.61
C ILE A 100 -35.84 -1.54 2.57
N LYS A 101 -36.22 -2.12 3.72
CA LYS A 101 -37.24 -1.55 4.61
C LYS A 101 -36.76 -1.24 6.03
N ASP A 102 -35.87 -2.05 6.62
CA ASP A 102 -35.41 -1.89 8.01
C ASP A 102 -33.98 -2.43 8.23
N ASN A 103 -33.05 -1.59 8.71
CA ASN A 103 -31.75 -1.99 9.27
C ASN A 103 -31.91 -2.38 10.75
N SER A 104 -32.73 -3.39 11.04
CA SER A 104 -32.93 -3.86 12.43
C SER A 104 -31.77 -4.74 12.91
N THR A 105 -31.38 -4.57 14.17
CA THR A 105 -30.39 -5.41 14.89
C THR A 105 -30.75 -6.90 14.83
N ASP A 106 -32.04 -7.21 14.88
CA ASP A 106 -32.62 -8.54 14.65
C ASP A 106 -32.15 -9.21 13.35
N LEU A 107 -32.06 -8.46 12.25
CA LEU A 107 -31.68 -8.99 10.94
C LEU A 107 -30.19 -9.34 10.89
N GLN A 108 -29.35 -8.52 11.55
CA GLN A 108 -27.92 -8.75 11.66
C GLN A 108 -27.62 -9.99 12.53
N GLN A 109 -28.32 -10.16 13.65
CA GLN A 109 -28.19 -11.36 14.48
C GLN A 109 -28.64 -12.62 13.75
N LEU A 110 -29.73 -12.54 12.99
CA LEU A 110 -30.18 -13.67 12.17
C LEU A 110 -29.14 -14.02 11.09
N LEU A 111 -28.56 -13.01 10.43
CA LEU A 111 -27.49 -13.22 9.47
C LEU A 111 -26.26 -13.86 10.11
N LEU A 112 -25.86 -13.40 11.29
CA LEU A 112 -24.77 -13.98 12.08
C LEU A 112 -25.00 -15.47 12.35
N GLY A 113 -26.21 -15.83 12.79
CA GLY A 113 -26.59 -17.22 13.04
C GLY A 113 -26.54 -18.09 11.78
N VAL A 114 -26.97 -17.56 10.63
CA VAL A 114 -26.86 -18.24 9.33
C VAL A 114 -25.40 -18.46 8.93
N LEU A 115 -24.53 -17.45 9.10
CA LEU A 115 -23.11 -17.56 8.77
C LEU A 115 -22.43 -18.60 9.65
N ASN A 116 -22.68 -18.57 10.97
CA ASN A 116 -22.13 -19.55 11.90
C ASN A 116 -22.62 -20.97 11.61
N TYR A 117 -23.89 -21.15 11.24
CA TYR A 117 -24.42 -22.43 10.79
C TYR A 117 -23.68 -22.93 9.53
N ILE A 118 -23.52 -22.10 8.51
CA ILE A 118 -22.85 -22.52 7.27
C ILE A 118 -21.37 -22.86 7.58
N SER A 119 -20.66 -21.99 8.30
CA SER A 119 -19.26 -22.22 8.67
C SER A 119 -19.07 -23.51 9.46
N THR A 120 -19.95 -23.80 10.43
CA THR A 120 -19.88 -25.06 11.20
C THR A 120 -20.20 -26.28 10.34
N SER A 121 -21.21 -26.20 9.48
CA SER A 121 -21.58 -27.30 8.58
C SER A 121 -20.47 -27.66 7.58
N LEU A 122 -19.66 -26.69 7.12
CA LEU A 122 -18.56 -26.95 6.18
C LEU A 122 -17.37 -27.66 6.84
N ILE A 123 -17.24 -27.56 8.16
CA ILE A 123 -16.13 -28.13 8.95
C ILE A 123 -16.47 -29.52 9.51
N VAL A 124 -17.71 -29.98 9.38
CA VAL A 124 -18.12 -31.32 9.84
C VAL A 124 -17.58 -32.41 8.94
N ASP A 125 -17.32 -33.58 9.53
CA ASP A 125 -16.75 -34.75 8.85
C ASP A 125 -17.77 -35.54 8.02
N ASP A 126 -19.05 -35.50 8.38
CA ASP A 126 -20.13 -36.21 7.67
C ASP A 126 -20.77 -35.31 6.60
N ILE A 127 -20.71 -35.76 5.34
CA ILE A 127 -21.26 -35.07 4.17
C ILE A 127 -22.76 -34.79 4.34
N LYS A 128 -23.53 -35.66 5.00
CA LYS A 128 -25.00 -35.52 5.12
C LYS A 128 -25.42 -34.24 5.86
N TYR A 129 -24.58 -33.81 6.82
CA TYR A 129 -24.79 -32.63 7.63
C TYR A 129 -24.02 -31.42 7.08
N SER A 130 -23.15 -31.63 6.10
CA SER A 130 -22.40 -30.56 5.46
C SER A 130 -23.25 -29.82 4.44
N HIS A 131 -23.15 -28.49 4.40
CA HIS A 131 -23.78 -27.67 3.35
C HIS A 131 -23.43 -28.14 1.92
N LEU A 132 -22.31 -28.86 1.78
CA LEU A 132 -21.87 -29.47 0.52
C LEU A 132 -22.75 -30.63 0.03
N ALA A 133 -23.55 -31.29 0.88
CA ALA A 133 -24.41 -32.39 0.44
C ALA A 133 -25.38 -31.95 -0.68
N ALA A 134 -25.84 -30.70 -0.64
CA ALA A 134 -26.72 -30.14 -1.67
C ALA A 134 -26.03 -29.98 -3.03
N PHE A 135 -24.70 -29.84 -3.09
CA PHE A 135 -23.95 -29.82 -4.35
C PHE A 135 -23.96 -31.18 -5.06
N PHE A 136 -23.93 -32.28 -4.29
CA PHE A 136 -23.93 -33.63 -4.84
C PHE A 136 -25.31 -34.07 -5.35
N ASN A 137 -26.37 -33.36 -4.99
CA ASN A 137 -27.69 -33.60 -5.55
C ASN A 137 -27.82 -32.95 -6.94
N LYS A 138 -27.94 -33.77 -7.99
CA LYS A 138 -28.03 -33.31 -9.39
C LYS A 138 -29.18 -32.33 -9.64
N GLU A 139 -30.30 -32.46 -8.93
CA GLU A 139 -31.48 -31.60 -9.10
C GLU A 139 -31.28 -30.20 -8.52
N VAL A 140 -30.44 -30.10 -7.47
CA VAL A 140 -30.31 -28.89 -6.64
C VAL A 140 -28.96 -28.20 -6.82
N ASN A 141 -27.96 -28.88 -7.36
CA ASN A 141 -26.59 -28.38 -7.56
C ASN A 141 -26.54 -26.95 -8.15
N ALA A 142 -27.20 -26.72 -9.29
CA ALA A 142 -27.19 -25.40 -9.93
C ALA A 142 -27.79 -24.30 -9.03
N GLN A 143 -28.84 -24.62 -8.29
CA GLN A 143 -29.46 -23.69 -7.34
C GLN A 143 -28.55 -23.45 -6.14
N TRP A 144 -27.80 -24.45 -5.69
CA TRP A 144 -26.82 -24.32 -4.62
C TRP A 144 -25.65 -23.43 -5.01
N MET A 145 -25.11 -23.60 -6.22
CA MET A 145 -24.05 -22.73 -6.74
C MET A 145 -24.50 -21.27 -6.79
N LYS A 146 -25.70 -21.02 -7.30
CA LYS A 146 -26.30 -19.68 -7.34
C LYS A 146 -26.55 -19.11 -5.94
N LEU A 147 -27.06 -19.93 -5.01
CA LEU A 147 -27.30 -19.53 -3.63
C LEU A 147 -26.02 -19.00 -2.97
N ASN A 148 -24.89 -19.72 -3.12
CA ASN A 148 -23.61 -19.30 -2.56
C ASN A 148 -23.08 -18.02 -3.22
N GLN A 149 -23.25 -17.87 -4.55
CA GLN A 149 -22.92 -16.63 -5.26
C GLN A 149 -23.71 -15.43 -4.72
N ASP A 150 -25.01 -15.60 -4.51
CA ASP A 150 -25.85 -14.54 -3.95
C ASP A 150 -25.45 -14.21 -2.49
N PHE A 151 -25.15 -15.22 -1.67
CA PHE A 151 -24.61 -15.01 -0.31
C PHE A 151 -23.27 -14.27 -0.34
N MET A 152 -22.37 -14.61 -1.26
CA MET A 152 -21.09 -13.90 -1.42
C MET A 152 -21.32 -12.42 -1.71
N ILE A 153 -22.25 -12.08 -2.61
CA ILE A 153 -22.62 -10.68 -2.89
C ILE A 153 -23.18 -10.00 -1.65
N VAL A 154 -24.03 -10.68 -0.88
CA VAL A 154 -24.55 -10.14 0.39
C VAL A 154 -23.40 -9.87 1.36
N MET A 155 -22.43 -10.78 1.48
CA MET A 155 -21.29 -10.61 2.39
C MET A 155 -20.40 -9.44 1.97
N LEU A 156 -20.13 -9.31 0.68
CA LEU A 156 -19.39 -8.16 0.14
C LEU A 156 -20.10 -6.83 0.45
N LYS A 157 -21.43 -6.76 0.27
CA LYS A 157 -22.21 -5.58 0.63
C LYS A 157 -22.21 -5.29 2.13
N VAL A 158 -22.22 -6.33 2.97
CA VAL A 158 -22.12 -6.19 4.43
C VAL A 158 -20.76 -5.60 4.80
N LEU A 159 -19.66 -6.14 4.27
CA LEU A 159 -18.32 -5.62 4.50
C LEU A 159 -18.16 -4.17 4.01
N GLU A 160 -18.75 -3.82 2.87
CA GLU A 160 -18.70 -2.47 2.32
C GLU A 160 -19.48 -1.44 3.16
N THR A 161 -20.58 -1.85 3.81
CA THR A 161 -21.48 -0.94 4.54
C THR A 161 -21.27 -0.92 6.05
N THR A 162 -20.68 -1.96 6.62
CA THR A 162 -20.50 -2.07 8.07
C THR A 162 -19.30 -1.25 8.52
N GLU A 163 -19.51 -0.35 9.49
CA GLU A 163 -18.46 0.37 10.18
C GLU A 163 -18.21 -0.30 11.55
N PRO A 164 -16.95 -0.54 11.95
CA PRO A 164 -16.63 -1.26 13.18
C PRO A 164 -16.80 -0.37 14.43
N THR A 165 -18.02 0.12 14.67
CA THR A 165 -18.35 0.98 15.81
C THR A 165 -18.66 0.18 17.07
N THR A 166 -19.32 -0.97 16.91
CA THR A 166 -19.67 -1.88 18.01
C THR A 166 -18.93 -3.22 17.90
N ASN A 167 -18.93 -4.01 18.98
CA ASN A 167 -18.36 -5.36 18.94
C ASN A 167 -19.17 -6.31 18.04
N ASP A 168 -20.47 -6.07 17.87
CA ASP A 168 -21.30 -6.89 17.00
C ASP A 168 -21.04 -6.60 15.52
N ASP A 169 -20.71 -5.35 15.17
CA ASP A 169 -20.23 -4.99 13.83
C ASP A 169 -18.93 -5.75 13.48
N ILE A 170 -18.01 -5.85 14.45
CA ILE A 170 -16.75 -6.57 14.28
C ILE A 170 -17.01 -8.07 14.09
N LYS A 171 -17.87 -8.67 14.92
CA LYS A 171 -18.27 -10.08 14.76
C LYS A 171 -18.90 -10.32 13.39
N LEU A 172 -19.71 -9.39 12.89
CA LEU A 172 -20.31 -9.49 11.58
C LEU A 172 -19.23 -9.46 10.48
N ILE A 173 -18.27 -8.55 10.56
CA ILE A 173 -17.13 -8.47 9.63
C ILE A 173 -16.31 -9.77 9.67
N ILE A 174 -15.95 -10.26 10.86
CA ILE A 174 -15.20 -11.51 11.06
C ILE A 174 -15.93 -12.68 10.42
N ASN A 175 -17.22 -12.86 10.71
CA ASN A 175 -17.98 -14.00 10.20
C ASN A 175 -18.28 -13.89 8.71
N SER A 176 -18.46 -12.69 8.17
CA SER A 176 -18.52 -12.47 6.71
C SER A 176 -17.21 -12.87 6.03
N LEU A 177 -16.05 -12.49 6.59
CA LEU A 177 -14.74 -12.87 6.05
C LEU A 177 -14.48 -14.38 6.19
N ASN A 178 -14.82 -14.97 7.34
CA ASN A 178 -14.72 -16.41 7.58
C ASN A 178 -15.55 -17.20 6.56
N TYR A 179 -16.79 -16.78 6.31
CA TYR A 179 -17.64 -17.40 5.29
C TYR A 179 -17.00 -17.34 3.90
N LEU A 180 -16.54 -16.15 3.48
CA LEU A 180 -15.90 -15.96 2.18
C LEU A 180 -14.63 -16.81 2.02
N TYR A 181 -13.83 -16.90 3.09
CA TYR A 181 -12.64 -17.75 3.12
C TYR A 181 -13.03 -19.24 3.00
N LEU A 182 -13.92 -19.74 3.86
CA LEU A 182 -14.31 -21.15 3.89
C LEU A 182 -14.97 -21.60 2.59
N ILE A 183 -15.86 -20.80 2.00
CA ILE A 183 -16.54 -21.17 0.75
C ILE A 183 -15.61 -21.15 -0.48
N THR A 184 -14.45 -20.48 -0.39
CA THR A 184 -13.43 -20.42 -1.44
C THR A 184 -12.22 -21.30 -1.13
N ASP A 185 -12.31 -22.18 -0.11
CA ASP A 185 -11.24 -23.06 0.30
C ASP A 185 -11.69 -24.52 0.40
N CYS A 186 -11.52 -25.27 -0.68
CA CYS A 186 -11.94 -26.68 -0.69
C CYS A 186 -11.11 -27.56 0.25
N GLN A 187 -9.91 -27.12 0.62
CA GLN A 187 -9.08 -27.81 1.60
C GLN A 187 -9.64 -27.68 3.02
N SER A 188 -10.45 -26.66 3.32
CA SER A 188 -11.07 -26.49 4.64
C SER A 188 -12.26 -27.42 4.88
N TRP A 189 -12.80 -28.04 3.82
CA TRP A 189 -14.00 -28.85 3.86
C TRP A 189 -13.71 -30.29 4.33
N LYS A 190 -13.80 -30.54 5.64
CA LYS A 190 -13.43 -31.84 6.23
C LYS A 190 -14.23 -33.02 5.68
N ALA A 191 -15.53 -32.83 5.44
CA ALA A 191 -16.40 -33.85 4.85
C ALA A 191 -15.90 -34.34 3.47
N LEU A 192 -15.23 -33.47 2.72
CA LEU A 192 -14.68 -33.81 1.42
C LEU A 192 -13.36 -34.57 1.55
N GLN A 193 -12.48 -34.16 2.47
CA GLN A 193 -11.13 -34.73 2.65
C GLN A 193 -11.11 -36.26 2.75
N LYS A 194 -12.11 -36.88 3.42
CA LYS A 194 -12.18 -38.34 3.58
C LYS A 194 -12.52 -39.10 2.30
N ASN A 195 -13.20 -38.46 1.35
CA ASN A 195 -13.74 -39.07 0.14
C ASN A 195 -13.17 -38.43 -1.15
N MET A 196 -12.04 -37.72 -1.06
CA MET A 196 -11.45 -37.03 -2.20
C MET A 196 -10.79 -37.99 -3.19
N ASN A 197 -11.40 -38.14 -4.35
CA ASN A 197 -10.74 -38.67 -5.54
C ASN A 197 -10.20 -37.53 -6.42
N GLU A 198 -9.22 -37.80 -7.27
CA GLU A 198 -8.55 -36.79 -8.11
C GLU A 198 -9.53 -36.00 -9.00
N LEU A 199 -10.55 -36.68 -9.55
CA LEU A 199 -11.59 -36.05 -10.36
C LEU A 199 -12.44 -35.07 -9.54
N LEU A 200 -12.80 -35.44 -8.30
CA LEU A 200 -13.55 -34.58 -7.39
C LEU A 200 -12.71 -33.38 -6.94
N LEU A 201 -11.40 -33.56 -6.75
CA LEU A 201 -10.50 -32.45 -6.47
C LEU A 201 -10.47 -31.44 -7.62
N LYS A 202 -10.36 -31.92 -8.87
CA LYS A 202 -10.38 -31.06 -10.06
C LYS A 202 -11.68 -30.26 -10.18
N THR A 203 -12.84 -30.89 -9.92
CA THR A 203 -14.14 -30.19 -9.98
C THR A 203 -14.29 -29.16 -8.86
N MET A 204 -13.86 -29.48 -7.64
CA MET A 204 -13.89 -28.55 -6.50
C MET A 204 -12.96 -27.35 -6.71
N LEU A 205 -11.77 -27.58 -7.26
CA LEU A 205 -10.85 -26.49 -7.63
C LEU A 205 -11.43 -25.60 -8.74
N ALA A 206 -12.11 -26.19 -9.74
CA ALA A 206 -12.80 -25.43 -10.76
C ALA A 206 -13.96 -24.58 -10.20
N LEU A 207 -14.71 -25.12 -9.22
CA LEU A 207 -15.75 -24.39 -8.51
C LEU A 207 -15.18 -23.22 -7.71
N ASN A 208 -14.09 -23.43 -6.96
CA ASN A 208 -13.40 -22.36 -6.24
C ASN A 208 -12.90 -21.26 -7.18
N ARG A 209 -12.34 -21.62 -8.34
CA ARG A 209 -11.96 -20.64 -9.38
C ARG A 209 -13.16 -19.83 -9.86
N SER A 210 -14.29 -20.48 -10.11
CA SER A 210 -15.54 -19.79 -10.50
C SER A 210 -16.00 -18.79 -9.42
N TYR A 211 -15.96 -19.19 -8.15
CA TYR A 211 -16.31 -18.30 -7.04
C TYR A 211 -15.34 -17.13 -6.88
N LEU A 212 -14.04 -17.35 -7.05
CA LEU A 212 -13.04 -16.29 -6.98
C LEU A 212 -13.16 -15.30 -8.14
N ILE A 213 -13.46 -15.77 -9.36
CA ILE A 213 -13.77 -14.90 -10.51
C ILE A 213 -15.02 -14.06 -10.22
N HIS A 214 -16.08 -14.67 -9.70
CA HIS A 214 -17.30 -13.97 -9.33
C HIS A 214 -17.05 -12.90 -8.26
N LEU A 215 -16.27 -13.21 -7.22
CA LEU A 215 -15.85 -12.22 -6.22
C LEU A 215 -15.02 -11.09 -6.83
N GLY A 216 -14.10 -11.40 -7.74
CA GLY A 216 -13.30 -10.42 -8.49
C GLY A 216 -14.17 -9.43 -9.27
N GLN A 217 -15.19 -9.93 -9.98
CA GLN A 217 -16.17 -9.10 -10.71
C GLN A 217 -16.96 -8.16 -9.80
N HIS A 218 -17.12 -8.52 -8.53
CA HIS A 218 -17.81 -7.73 -7.50
C HIS A 218 -16.86 -6.90 -6.61
N ASN A 219 -15.70 -6.49 -7.15
CA ASN A 219 -14.75 -5.57 -6.50
C ASN A 219 -14.20 -6.05 -5.15
N LEU A 220 -14.02 -7.37 -4.97
CA LEU A 220 -13.49 -7.97 -3.73
C LEU A 220 -12.30 -7.19 -3.15
N LEU A 221 -11.24 -6.94 -3.93
CA LEU A 221 -10.02 -6.31 -3.41
C LEU A 221 -10.26 -4.89 -2.88
N LYS A 222 -11.14 -4.11 -3.53
CA LYS A 222 -11.50 -2.77 -3.07
C LYS A 222 -12.28 -2.84 -1.75
N ILE A 223 -13.21 -3.78 -1.63
CA ILE A 223 -13.99 -3.99 -0.41
C ILE A 223 -13.09 -4.47 0.74
N LEU A 224 -12.13 -5.36 0.46
CA LEU A 224 -11.12 -5.80 1.42
C LEU A 224 -10.26 -4.63 1.91
N LYS A 225 -9.78 -3.76 1.00
CA LYS A 225 -9.07 -2.51 1.36
C LYS A 225 -9.88 -1.68 2.33
N THR A 226 -11.11 -1.34 1.97
CA THR A 226 -11.98 -0.49 2.78
C THR A 226 -12.27 -1.11 4.14
N SER A 227 -12.56 -2.42 4.18
CA SER A 227 -12.84 -3.14 5.43
C SER A 227 -11.63 -3.15 6.35
N MET A 228 -10.44 -3.46 5.80
CA MET A 228 -9.20 -3.51 6.55
C MET A 228 -8.85 -2.14 7.15
N ILE A 229 -8.87 -1.09 6.32
CA ILE A 229 -8.60 0.29 6.75
C ILE A 229 -9.54 0.69 7.89
N ARG A 230 -10.86 0.46 7.77
CA ARG A 230 -11.81 0.78 8.84
C ARG A 230 -11.51 0.05 10.14
N CYS A 231 -11.07 -1.20 10.07
CA CYS A 231 -10.79 -2.01 11.26
C CYS A 231 -9.44 -1.70 11.92
N MET A 232 -8.49 -1.07 11.21
CA MET A 232 -7.15 -0.74 11.70
C MET A 232 -7.12 0.30 12.84
N HIS A 233 -8.23 1.03 13.08
CA HIS A 233 -8.36 1.86 14.29
C HIS A 233 -8.52 1.04 15.58
N ARG A 234 -8.73 -0.27 15.46
CA ARG A 234 -8.86 -1.20 16.57
C ARG A 234 -7.80 -2.29 16.46
N ARG A 235 -7.55 -2.99 17.56
CA ARG A 235 -6.70 -4.18 17.56
C ARG A 235 -7.40 -5.27 16.75
N LEU A 236 -6.89 -5.52 15.55
CA LEU A 236 -7.35 -6.56 14.65
C LEU A 236 -6.96 -7.94 15.17
N GLU A 237 -7.90 -8.89 15.14
CA GLU A 237 -7.59 -10.30 15.38
C GLU A 237 -6.76 -10.88 14.22
N SER A 238 -5.84 -11.78 14.54
CA SER A 238 -5.01 -12.48 13.55
C SER A 238 -5.85 -13.23 12.50
N SER A 239 -7.06 -13.68 12.86
CA SER A 239 -8.03 -14.35 11.98
C SER A 239 -8.49 -13.45 10.83
N VAL A 240 -8.79 -12.17 11.12
CA VAL A 240 -9.23 -11.18 10.13
C VAL A 240 -8.13 -10.93 9.12
N ILE A 241 -6.90 -10.71 9.60
CA ILE A 241 -5.73 -10.45 8.76
C ILE A 241 -5.49 -11.67 7.86
N HIS A 242 -5.50 -12.87 8.43
CA HIS A 242 -5.33 -14.11 7.68
C HIS A 242 -6.38 -14.28 6.58
N ASN A 243 -7.66 -14.06 6.87
CA ASN A 243 -8.73 -14.23 5.87
C ASN A 243 -8.62 -13.21 4.73
N ILE A 244 -8.38 -11.93 5.07
CA ILE A 244 -8.22 -10.86 4.08
C ILE A 244 -7.01 -11.17 3.19
N ALA A 245 -5.87 -11.53 3.80
CA ALA A 245 -4.67 -11.92 3.08
C ALA A 245 -4.92 -13.11 2.16
N THR A 246 -5.55 -14.17 2.69
CA THR A 246 -5.83 -15.39 1.93
C THR A 246 -6.71 -15.11 0.71
N LEU A 247 -7.79 -14.35 0.89
CA LEU A 247 -8.68 -14.00 -0.21
C LEU A 247 -7.97 -13.15 -1.28
N ALA A 248 -7.17 -12.17 -0.85
CA ALA A 248 -6.43 -11.30 -1.76
C ALA A 248 -5.37 -12.07 -2.56
N PHE A 249 -4.58 -12.91 -1.90
CA PHE A 249 -3.54 -13.71 -2.55
C PHE A 249 -4.13 -14.84 -3.40
N LYS A 250 -5.22 -15.48 -3.00
CA LYS A 250 -5.91 -16.49 -3.84
C LYS A 250 -6.38 -15.91 -5.18
N LEU A 251 -6.88 -14.68 -5.18
CA LEU A 251 -7.27 -14.00 -6.42
C LEU A 251 -6.07 -13.79 -7.35
N LEU A 252 -4.94 -13.34 -6.80
CA LEU A 252 -3.69 -13.18 -7.55
C LEU A 252 -3.16 -14.51 -8.10
N LEU A 253 -3.07 -15.53 -7.24
CA LEU A 253 -2.54 -16.85 -7.60
C LEU A 253 -3.38 -17.53 -8.69
N ASN A 254 -4.71 -17.36 -8.66
CA ASN A 254 -5.57 -17.90 -9.72
C ASN A 254 -5.47 -17.16 -11.05
N SER A 255 -4.99 -15.92 -11.02
CA SER A 255 -4.77 -15.12 -12.23
C SER A 255 -3.36 -15.29 -12.81
N ASP A 256 -2.54 -16.18 -12.21
CA ASP A 256 -1.13 -16.39 -12.54
C ASP A 256 -0.33 -15.07 -12.63
N PHE A 257 -0.61 -14.14 -11.71
CA PHE A 257 0.00 -12.81 -11.66
C PHE A 257 -0.14 -12.00 -12.96
N ASN A 258 -1.26 -12.15 -13.67
CA ASN A 258 -1.56 -11.29 -14.81
C ASN A 258 -1.46 -9.80 -14.44
N ARG A 259 -0.84 -9.01 -15.31
CA ARG A 259 -0.59 -7.57 -15.14
C ARG A 259 -1.82 -6.78 -14.68
N THR A 260 -3.01 -7.04 -15.21
CA THR A 260 -4.23 -6.33 -14.78
C THR A 260 -4.56 -6.60 -13.30
N HIS A 261 -4.41 -7.84 -12.85
CA HIS A 261 -4.65 -8.21 -11.45
C HIS A 261 -3.54 -7.71 -10.53
N LEU A 262 -2.29 -7.68 -10.99
CA LEU A 262 -1.16 -7.06 -10.27
C LEU A 262 -1.38 -5.55 -10.08
N ILE A 263 -1.81 -4.83 -11.12
CA ILE A 263 -2.14 -3.40 -11.03
C ILE A 263 -3.26 -3.18 -10.02
N LEU A 264 -4.35 -3.96 -10.13
CA LEU A 264 -5.48 -3.85 -9.21
C LEU A 264 -5.05 -4.16 -7.76
N PHE A 265 -4.27 -5.21 -7.54
CA PHE A 265 -3.73 -5.57 -6.23
C PHE A 265 -2.82 -4.49 -5.66
N SER A 266 -2.00 -3.86 -6.51
CA SER A 266 -1.15 -2.74 -6.12
C SER A 266 -1.95 -1.54 -5.65
N GLN A 267 -2.97 -1.15 -6.43
CA GLN A 267 -3.84 0.01 -6.15
C GLN A 267 -4.80 -0.21 -4.98
N THR A 268 -5.03 -1.46 -4.57
CA THR A 268 -6.01 -1.79 -3.53
C THR A 268 -5.40 -2.38 -2.27
N ILE A 269 -4.59 -3.43 -2.38
CA ILE A 269 -4.08 -4.18 -1.23
C ILE A 269 -2.71 -3.68 -0.77
N LEU A 270 -1.76 -3.46 -1.69
CA LEU A 270 -0.42 -2.99 -1.30
C LEU A 270 -0.40 -1.56 -0.75
N VAL A 271 -1.45 -0.78 -0.99
CA VAL A 271 -1.63 0.55 -0.37
C VAL A 271 -2.17 0.49 1.06
N ILE A 272 -2.56 -0.68 1.58
CA ILE A 272 -2.97 -0.84 2.98
C ILE A 272 -1.71 -0.77 3.85
N PRO A 273 -1.64 0.13 4.85
CA PRO A 273 -0.42 0.31 5.63
C PRO A 273 -0.03 -0.97 6.36
N THR A 274 1.26 -1.31 6.30
CA THR A 274 1.86 -2.46 7.01
C THR A 274 1.27 -3.83 6.69
N PHE A 275 0.52 -3.96 5.59
CA PHE A 275 -0.14 -5.18 5.20
C PHE A 275 0.80 -6.38 5.09
N ILE A 276 1.97 -6.22 4.44
CA ILE A 276 2.92 -7.32 4.23
C ILE A 276 3.48 -7.83 5.56
N THR A 277 3.87 -6.92 6.46
CA THR A 277 4.36 -7.27 7.80
C THR A 277 3.27 -7.96 8.64
N MET A 278 2.05 -7.43 8.62
CA MET A 278 0.92 -8.02 9.36
C MET A 278 0.57 -9.42 8.84
N CYS A 279 0.62 -9.63 7.52
CA CYS A 279 0.39 -10.93 6.91
C CYS A 279 1.47 -11.94 7.31
N HIS A 280 2.73 -11.52 7.29
CA HIS A 280 3.85 -12.37 7.70
C HIS A 280 3.72 -12.81 9.15
N GLU A 281 3.40 -11.89 10.07
CA GLU A 281 3.19 -12.18 11.50
C GLU A 281 1.97 -13.08 11.75
N SER A 282 0.88 -12.87 11.02
CA SER A 282 -0.38 -13.61 11.24
C SER A 282 -0.37 -15.00 10.61
N SER A 283 0.35 -15.20 9.49
CA SER A 283 0.31 -16.45 8.73
C SER A 283 1.58 -16.70 7.90
N HIS A 284 2.64 -17.15 8.56
CA HIS A 284 3.90 -17.50 7.90
C HIS A 284 3.73 -18.52 6.75
N LYS A 285 2.89 -19.56 6.92
CA LYS A 285 2.68 -20.59 5.89
C LYS A 285 2.13 -20.01 4.60
N LEU A 286 1.11 -19.15 4.72
CA LEU A 286 0.51 -18.52 3.55
C LEU A 286 1.52 -17.63 2.84
N PHE A 287 2.28 -16.86 3.61
CA PHE A 287 3.28 -15.96 3.04
C PHE A 287 4.41 -16.72 2.35
N GLN A 288 4.88 -17.83 2.93
CA GLN A 288 5.86 -18.71 2.29
C GLN A 288 5.37 -19.25 0.94
N MET A 289 4.09 -19.65 0.84
CA MET A 289 3.51 -20.08 -0.45
C MET A 289 3.50 -18.96 -1.49
N VAL A 290 3.28 -17.71 -1.07
CA VAL A 290 3.30 -16.55 -1.97
C VAL A 290 4.73 -16.21 -2.41
N CYS A 291 5.71 -16.30 -1.50
CA CYS A 291 7.13 -16.14 -1.83
C CYS A 291 7.62 -17.22 -2.81
N GLN A 292 7.21 -18.48 -2.61
CA GLN A 292 7.50 -19.57 -3.57
C GLN A 292 6.95 -19.34 -4.98
N LYS A 293 6.00 -18.40 -5.12
CA LYS A 293 5.38 -18.01 -6.39
C LYS A 293 5.94 -16.70 -6.93
N ASP A 294 7.08 -16.24 -6.40
CA ASP A 294 7.85 -15.09 -6.87
C ASP A 294 7.06 -13.77 -6.95
N LEU A 295 6.14 -13.52 -6.01
CA LEU A 295 5.38 -12.25 -5.99
C LEU A 295 6.30 -11.03 -6.05
N PHE A 296 7.44 -11.07 -5.35
CA PHE A 296 8.42 -9.99 -5.35
C PHE A 296 8.89 -9.67 -6.77
N ASN A 297 9.35 -10.67 -7.53
CA ASN A 297 9.87 -10.47 -8.89
C ASN A 297 8.79 -9.89 -9.83
N HIS A 298 7.56 -10.40 -9.76
CA HIS A 298 6.46 -9.89 -10.57
C HIS A 298 6.16 -8.40 -10.30
N LEU A 299 6.15 -7.99 -9.03
CA LEU A 299 5.93 -6.59 -8.64
C LEU A 299 7.10 -5.70 -9.05
N ILE A 300 8.34 -6.12 -8.78
CA ILE A 300 9.53 -5.32 -9.08
C ILE A 300 9.69 -5.12 -10.59
N CYS A 301 9.52 -6.17 -11.41
CA CYS A 301 9.55 -6.06 -12.87
C CYS A 301 8.48 -5.10 -13.41
N MET A 302 7.29 -5.07 -12.80
CA MET A 302 6.22 -4.17 -13.21
C MET A 302 6.49 -2.72 -12.81
N TYR A 303 7.03 -2.48 -11.62
CA TYR A 303 7.29 -1.15 -11.07
C TYR A 303 8.60 -0.54 -11.57
N SER A 304 9.57 -1.34 -11.99
CA SER A 304 10.81 -0.84 -12.60
C SER A 304 10.54 -0.14 -13.93
N ILE A 305 9.49 -0.52 -14.67
CA ILE A 305 9.17 0.16 -15.93
C ILE A 305 8.48 1.49 -15.63
N LYS A 306 9.15 2.62 -15.93
CA LYS A 306 8.67 3.97 -15.61
C LYS A 306 7.28 4.29 -16.15
N GLU A 307 6.98 3.95 -17.41
CA GLU A 307 5.67 4.19 -18.03
C GLU A 307 4.55 3.36 -17.38
N SER A 308 4.86 2.09 -17.08
CA SER A 308 3.97 1.18 -16.36
C SER A 308 3.64 1.74 -14.98
N PHE A 309 4.67 2.17 -14.25
CA PHE A 309 4.51 2.72 -12.92
C PHE A 309 3.76 4.06 -12.93
N ALA A 310 4.03 4.93 -13.90
CA ALA A 310 3.33 6.21 -14.04
C ALA A 310 1.81 5.99 -14.14
N SER A 311 1.37 5.13 -15.07
CA SER A 311 -0.06 4.80 -15.23
C SER A 311 -0.69 4.16 -13.99
N LEU A 312 0.06 3.30 -13.28
CA LEU A 312 -0.40 2.72 -12.02
C LEU A 312 -0.59 3.78 -10.93
N SER A 313 0.34 4.72 -10.85
CA SER A 313 0.40 5.73 -9.79
C SER A 313 -0.67 6.82 -9.93
N GLU A 314 -1.25 7.03 -11.11
CA GLU A 314 -2.30 8.05 -11.35
C GLU A 314 -3.52 7.86 -10.43
N ASN A 315 -3.86 6.61 -10.10
CA ASN A 315 -5.01 6.27 -9.27
C ASN A 315 -4.68 6.09 -7.78
N ILE A 316 -3.46 6.43 -7.35
CA ILE A 316 -3.00 6.22 -5.97
C ILE A 316 -2.66 7.58 -5.35
N ASP A 317 -3.22 7.85 -4.18
CA ASP A 317 -2.86 9.05 -3.40
C ASP A 317 -1.42 8.97 -2.89
N ILE A 318 -0.74 10.10 -2.71
CA ILE A 318 0.66 10.13 -2.25
C ILE A 318 0.90 9.44 -0.90
N ILE A 319 -0.07 9.45 0.02
CA ILE A 319 0.05 8.73 1.30
C ILE A 319 -0.08 7.22 1.09
N GLU A 320 -1.05 6.80 0.27
CA GLU A 320 -1.20 5.40 -0.12
C GLU A 320 0.05 4.88 -0.84
N LEU A 321 0.70 5.75 -1.63
CA LEU A 321 1.96 5.46 -2.28
C LEU A 321 3.11 5.25 -1.27
N CYS A 322 3.12 5.99 -0.16
CA CYS A 322 4.05 5.74 0.94
C CYS A 322 3.80 4.37 1.61
N TYR A 323 2.54 3.99 1.82
CA TYR A 323 2.21 2.67 2.36
C TYR A 323 2.62 1.54 1.41
N MET A 324 2.43 1.75 0.10
CA MET A 324 2.90 0.84 -0.93
C MET A 324 4.43 0.70 -0.91
N LEU A 325 5.17 1.81 -0.79
CA LEU A 325 6.61 1.79 -0.62
C LEU A 325 7.02 0.96 0.61
N GLY A 326 6.36 1.16 1.75
CA GLY A 326 6.65 0.42 2.98
C GLY A 326 6.42 -1.08 2.84
N ASN A 327 5.33 -1.48 2.18
CA ASN A 327 5.03 -2.89 1.92
C ASN A 327 6.01 -3.53 0.93
N ILE A 328 6.47 -2.81 -0.09
CA ILE A 328 7.49 -3.29 -1.02
C ILE A 328 8.83 -3.48 -0.29
N VAL A 329 9.21 -2.52 0.56
CA VAL A 329 10.43 -2.62 1.39
C VAL A 329 10.33 -3.78 2.38
N ALA A 330 9.17 -4.00 3.00
CA ALA A 330 8.95 -5.14 3.88
C ALA A 330 9.02 -6.48 3.12
N LEU A 331 8.51 -6.54 1.89
CA LEU A 331 8.63 -7.74 1.06
C LEU A 331 10.11 -8.04 0.75
N ALA A 332 10.89 -6.99 0.43
CA ALA A 332 12.33 -7.09 0.20
C ALA A 332 13.11 -7.54 1.45
N SER A 333 12.70 -7.11 2.65
CA SER A 333 13.37 -7.52 3.89
C SER A 333 13.07 -8.97 4.30
N ILE A 334 11.96 -9.55 3.82
CA ILE A 334 11.60 -10.94 4.08
C ILE A 334 12.28 -11.88 3.07
N ASP A 335 12.35 -11.50 1.79
CA ASP A 335 12.93 -12.32 0.72
C ASP A 335 14.31 -11.81 0.25
N LEU A 336 15.30 -11.92 1.15
CA LEU A 336 16.65 -11.43 0.91
C LEU A 336 17.32 -12.12 -0.30
N SER A 337 17.04 -13.40 -0.53
CA SER A 337 17.56 -14.16 -1.68
C SER A 337 17.12 -13.56 -3.02
N GLN A 338 15.83 -13.25 -3.17
CA GLN A 338 15.33 -12.64 -4.40
C GLN A 338 15.77 -11.18 -4.52
N LEU A 339 15.91 -10.47 -3.40
CA LEU A 339 16.43 -9.11 -3.38
C LEU A 339 17.87 -9.03 -3.92
N GLU A 340 18.74 -9.97 -3.53
CA GLU A 340 20.11 -10.05 -4.06
C GLU A 340 20.12 -10.24 -5.58
N ALA A 341 19.28 -11.13 -6.10
CA ALA A 341 19.14 -11.36 -7.54
C ALA A 341 18.56 -10.14 -8.30
N MET A 342 17.64 -9.40 -7.67
CA MET A 342 16.86 -8.32 -8.30
C MET A 342 17.25 -6.91 -7.81
N LYS A 343 18.46 -6.74 -7.29
CA LYS A 343 18.96 -5.49 -6.69
C LYS A 343 18.78 -4.25 -7.59
N GLN A 344 19.18 -4.33 -8.86
CA GLN A 344 19.09 -3.20 -9.79
C GLN A 344 17.64 -2.84 -10.16
N PRO A 345 16.78 -3.79 -10.57
CA PRO A 345 15.35 -3.54 -10.74
C PRO A 345 14.66 -2.97 -9.50
N PHE A 346 15.03 -3.46 -8.31
CA PHE A 346 14.49 -2.97 -7.04
C PHE A 346 14.84 -1.50 -6.80
N ILE A 347 16.11 -1.10 -6.96
CA ILE A 347 16.53 0.31 -6.86
C ILE A 347 15.75 1.18 -7.86
N HIS A 348 15.56 0.70 -9.10
CA HIS A 348 14.81 1.44 -10.10
C HIS A 348 13.32 1.59 -9.75
N CYS A 349 12.71 0.56 -9.17
CA CYS A 349 11.37 0.62 -8.60
C CYS A 349 11.27 1.68 -7.49
N LEU A 350 12.20 1.69 -6.53
CA LEU A 350 12.23 2.70 -5.47
C LEU A 350 12.38 4.12 -6.04
N PHE A 351 13.22 4.29 -7.07
CA PHE A 351 13.36 5.56 -7.77
C PHE A 351 12.06 6.05 -8.39
N ASN A 352 11.35 5.18 -9.11
CA ASN A 352 10.09 5.54 -9.75
C ASN A 352 9.03 5.96 -8.72
N ILE A 353 8.93 5.24 -7.60
CA ILE A 353 8.02 5.57 -6.49
C ILE A 353 8.38 6.95 -5.90
N LEU A 354 9.66 7.15 -5.56
CA LEU A 354 10.16 8.39 -4.97
C LEU A 354 9.98 9.59 -5.90
N ASP A 355 10.21 9.43 -7.20
CA ASP A 355 10.03 10.50 -8.18
C ASP A 355 8.56 10.96 -8.27
N VAL A 356 7.61 10.03 -8.20
CA VAL A 356 6.17 10.37 -8.15
C VAL A 356 5.82 11.06 -6.83
N CYS A 357 6.37 10.61 -5.69
CA CYS A 357 6.20 11.31 -4.40
C CYS A 357 6.69 12.75 -4.49
N ARG A 358 7.89 12.97 -5.05
CA ARG A 358 8.49 14.30 -5.19
C ARG A 358 7.65 15.24 -6.06
N GLN A 359 7.12 14.74 -7.18
CA GLN A 359 6.26 15.53 -8.07
C GLN A 359 4.97 16.00 -7.40
N ARG A 360 4.48 15.26 -6.40
CA ARG A 360 3.20 15.50 -5.71
C ARG A 360 3.35 16.24 -4.37
N GLN A 361 4.56 16.41 -3.84
CA GLN A 361 4.84 17.24 -2.67
C GLN A 361 4.59 18.74 -2.97
N THR A 362 4.14 19.51 -1.97
CA THR A 362 4.24 20.98 -2.03
C THR A 362 5.69 21.36 -1.76
N THR A 363 6.43 21.77 -2.78
CA THR A 363 7.68 22.49 -2.55
C THR A 363 7.34 23.95 -2.27
N ASP A 364 7.59 24.42 -1.04
CA ASP A 364 7.51 25.84 -0.68
C ASP A 364 8.39 26.71 -1.61
N GLU A 365 9.44 26.12 -2.19
CA GLU A 365 10.39 26.80 -3.09
C GLU A 365 9.87 27.05 -4.52
N GLN A 366 8.83 26.37 -5.00
CA GLN A 366 8.35 26.54 -6.39
C GLN A 366 7.07 27.36 -6.52
N SER A 367 6.44 27.75 -5.42
CA SER A 367 5.24 28.57 -5.45
C SER A 367 5.40 29.84 -4.61
N GLY A 368 6.09 30.83 -5.18
CA GLY A 368 5.86 32.25 -4.85
C GLY A 368 4.43 32.74 -5.15
N LYS A 369 3.51 31.83 -5.44
CA LYS A 369 2.07 32.04 -5.55
C LYS A 369 1.41 31.23 -4.44
N GLN A 370 0.87 31.93 -3.45
CA GLN A 370 -0.09 31.37 -2.50
C GLN A 370 -1.25 30.74 -3.27
N THR A 371 -1.14 29.44 -3.58
CA THR A 371 -2.28 28.70 -4.11
C THR A 371 -3.11 28.26 -2.91
N LYS A 372 -4.41 28.60 -2.95
CA LYS A 372 -5.43 28.27 -1.94
C LYS A 372 -5.72 26.76 -1.88
N VAL A 373 -4.69 25.92 -1.95
CA VAL A 373 -4.79 24.46 -1.82
C VAL A 373 -4.40 24.13 -0.39
N THR A 374 -5.33 23.55 0.36
CA THR A 374 -5.09 23.09 1.74
C THR A 374 -3.92 22.09 1.74
N SER A 375 -2.77 22.51 2.27
CA SER A 375 -1.65 21.60 2.50
C SER A 375 -1.93 20.75 3.74
N VAL A 376 -1.62 19.46 3.66
CA VAL A 376 -1.72 18.54 4.80
C VAL A 376 -0.30 18.12 5.18
N TRP A 377 0.04 18.21 6.47
CA TRP A 377 1.31 17.72 6.97
C TRP A 377 1.24 16.21 7.23
N HIS A 378 2.27 15.47 6.82
CA HIS A 378 2.39 14.03 7.00
C HIS A 378 3.74 13.65 7.66
N PRO A 379 3.77 12.77 8.68
CA PRO A 379 4.99 12.52 9.47
C PRO A 379 6.16 11.83 8.75
N ILE A 380 5.98 11.39 7.50
CA ILE A 380 7.03 10.75 6.69
C ILE A 380 7.56 11.70 5.61
N ILE A 381 6.70 12.50 4.99
CA ILE A 381 6.99 13.24 3.75
C ILE A 381 6.78 14.76 3.87
N GLY A 382 6.44 15.27 5.06
CA GLY A 382 6.20 16.69 5.29
C GLY A 382 4.89 17.19 4.66
N HIS A 383 4.91 18.40 4.09
CA HIS A 383 3.72 19.02 3.50
C HIS A 383 3.37 18.44 2.13
N VAL A 384 2.08 18.15 1.96
CA VAL A 384 1.51 17.46 0.80
C VAL A 384 0.40 18.29 0.16
N ARG A 385 0.32 18.28 -1.18
CA ARG A 385 -0.80 18.88 -1.93
C ARG A 385 -2.04 17.98 -1.87
N GLY A 386 -3.18 18.56 -1.48
CA GLY A 386 -4.50 18.00 -1.76
C GLY A 386 -5.29 17.53 -0.53
N LYS A 387 -6.49 16.97 -0.80
CA LYS A 387 -7.34 16.35 0.22
C LYS A 387 -6.87 14.93 0.44
N THR A 388 -6.25 14.66 1.58
CA THR A 388 -5.88 13.30 1.99
C THR A 388 -7.11 12.60 2.57
N SER A 389 -7.23 11.29 2.36
CA SER A 389 -8.21 10.50 3.09
C SER A 389 -7.97 10.66 4.60
N GLY A 390 -8.98 11.13 5.33
CA GLY A 390 -8.87 11.52 6.75
C GLY A 390 -8.41 10.42 7.72
N PHE A 391 -8.32 9.17 7.24
CA PHE A 391 -7.78 8.01 7.96
C PHE A 391 -6.31 8.16 8.37
N THR A 392 -5.52 8.92 7.60
CA THR A 392 -4.05 8.82 7.62
C THR A 392 -3.34 9.76 8.59
N VAL A 393 -3.95 10.90 8.92
CA VAL A 393 -3.36 11.91 9.83
C VAL A 393 -3.62 11.58 11.30
N SER A 394 -4.63 10.75 11.59
CA SER A 394 -5.12 10.53 12.97
C SER A 394 -4.44 9.37 13.72
N ASN A 395 -3.76 8.43 13.05
CA ASN A 395 -3.24 7.22 13.69
C ASN A 395 -1.69 7.13 13.66
N GLN A 396 -1.06 7.74 14.66
CA GLN A 396 0.40 7.80 14.79
C GLN A 396 1.06 6.41 14.91
N GLU A 397 0.40 5.43 15.52
CA GLU A 397 0.96 4.07 15.69
C GLU A 397 1.19 3.38 14.33
N ILE A 398 0.24 3.53 13.41
CA ILE A 398 0.34 2.97 12.06
C ILE A 398 1.53 3.61 11.32
N VAL A 399 1.68 4.93 11.44
CA VAL A 399 2.79 5.65 10.81
C VAL A 399 4.14 5.18 11.37
N GLN A 400 4.25 4.97 12.68
CA GLN A 400 5.47 4.41 13.28
C GLN A 400 5.80 3.02 12.74
N ARG A 401 4.80 2.15 12.56
CA ARG A 401 5.01 0.83 11.96
C ARG A 401 5.50 0.92 10.51
N VAL A 402 4.99 1.86 9.72
CA VAL A 402 5.50 2.12 8.35
C VAL A 402 6.95 2.61 8.39
N ILE A 403 7.31 3.49 9.33
CA ILE A 403 8.69 3.94 9.51
C ILE A 403 9.62 2.76 9.84
N ILE A 404 9.17 1.79 10.65
CA ILE A 404 9.92 0.56 10.93
C ILE A 404 10.20 -0.23 9.64
N GLN A 405 9.25 -0.32 8.72
CA GLN A 405 9.49 -0.97 7.42
C GLN A 405 10.60 -0.24 6.64
N TYR A 406 10.55 1.10 6.60
CA TYR A 406 11.52 1.90 5.87
C TYR A 406 12.94 1.78 6.43
N LYS A 407 13.10 1.53 7.74
CA LYS A 407 14.41 1.38 8.40
C LYS A 407 15.29 0.32 7.74
N PHE A 408 14.70 -0.66 7.05
CA PHE A 408 15.47 -1.61 6.26
C PHE A 408 16.36 -0.94 5.20
N LEU A 409 15.90 0.14 4.54
CA LEU A 409 16.62 0.85 3.48
C LEU A 409 17.93 1.51 3.92
N TRP A 410 18.11 1.74 5.22
CA TRP A 410 19.35 2.25 5.80
C TRP A 410 19.90 1.34 6.91
N SER A 411 19.45 0.07 6.92
CA SER A 411 20.01 -0.96 7.78
C SER A 411 21.42 -1.33 7.33
N LYS A 412 22.24 -1.82 8.26
CA LYS A 412 23.60 -2.31 7.94
C LYS A 412 23.58 -3.39 6.85
N LEU A 413 22.60 -4.29 6.88
CA LEU A 413 22.45 -5.35 5.89
C LEU A 413 22.23 -4.80 4.48
N PHE A 414 21.24 -3.93 4.31
CA PHE A 414 20.90 -3.40 2.99
C PHE A 414 22.00 -2.49 2.44
N VAL A 415 22.59 -1.63 3.28
CA VAL A 415 23.66 -0.72 2.86
C VAL A 415 24.91 -1.51 2.45
N ASN A 416 25.30 -2.53 3.23
CA ASN A 416 26.43 -3.40 2.86
C ASN A 416 26.15 -4.14 1.54
N MET A 417 24.94 -4.67 1.35
CA MET A 417 24.55 -5.28 0.07
C MET A 417 24.66 -4.27 -1.07
N LEU A 418 24.24 -3.02 -0.89
CA LEU A 418 24.33 -1.99 -1.93
C LEU A 418 25.78 -1.65 -2.28
N PHE A 419 26.63 -1.43 -1.26
CA PHE A 419 28.01 -0.95 -1.40
C PHE A 419 29.09 -2.06 -1.38
N GLU A 420 28.71 -3.33 -1.48
CA GLU A 420 29.63 -4.48 -1.44
C GLU A 420 30.80 -4.36 -2.43
N SER A 421 30.57 -3.70 -3.57
CA SER A 421 31.58 -3.48 -4.60
C SER A 421 32.66 -2.47 -4.24
N ILE A 422 32.49 -1.69 -3.16
CA ILE A 422 33.50 -0.73 -2.70
C ILE A 422 34.44 -1.44 -1.71
N PRO A 423 35.76 -1.47 -1.97
CA PRO A 423 36.70 -2.05 -1.02
C PRO A 423 36.62 -1.33 0.33
N THR A 424 36.45 -2.11 1.39
CA THR A 424 36.60 -1.64 2.77
C THR A 424 38.04 -1.87 3.18
N THR A 425 38.77 -0.79 3.49
CA THR A 425 40.02 -0.94 4.24
C THR A 425 39.71 -0.66 5.69
N SER A 426 39.84 -1.70 6.52
CA SER A 426 39.82 -1.55 7.97
C SER A 426 40.84 -0.49 8.37
N LEU A 427 40.36 0.63 8.90
CA LEU A 427 41.21 1.58 9.61
C LEU A 427 41.78 0.89 10.85
N GLY A 428 43.00 0.37 10.73
CA GLY A 428 43.80 -0.12 11.86
C GLY A 428 43.54 -1.56 12.30
N ASN A 429 44.32 -2.50 11.76
CA ASN A 429 44.90 -3.60 12.55
C ASN A 429 46.31 -3.85 12.00
N GLN A 430 47.28 -3.11 12.55
CA GLN A 430 48.67 -3.54 12.50
C GLN A 430 48.87 -4.58 13.61
N SER A 431 48.58 -5.84 13.30
CA SER A 431 49.25 -6.96 13.97
C SER A 431 49.52 -8.06 12.94
N SER A 432 50.82 -8.23 12.68
CA SER A 432 51.52 -9.44 12.23
C SER A 432 50.87 -10.38 11.20
N SER A 433 51.52 -10.39 10.03
CA SER A 433 51.85 -11.54 9.16
C SER A 433 50.78 -12.30 8.36
N THR A 434 51.03 -12.31 7.04
CA THR A 434 50.71 -13.33 6.03
C THR A 434 49.26 -13.56 5.62
N ALA A 435 48.69 -12.60 4.88
CA ALA A 435 47.72 -12.85 3.80
C ALA A 435 47.65 -11.64 2.85
N LYS A 436 48.66 -11.44 1.99
CA LYS A 436 48.69 -10.37 0.97
C LYS A 436 48.87 -10.97 -0.42
N LYS A 437 47.79 -11.41 -1.08
CA LYS A 437 47.81 -11.64 -2.54
C LYS A 437 46.54 -11.18 -3.28
N GLU A 438 45.38 -11.06 -2.64
CA GLU A 438 44.15 -10.69 -3.37
C GLU A 438 43.80 -9.18 -3.37
N THR A 439 44.22 -8.42 -2.36
CA THR A 439 43.96 -6.95 -2.27
C THR A 439 44.70 -6.12 -3.34
N ASN A 440 45.75 -6.68 -3.96
CA ASN A 440 46.59 -5.95 -4.91
C ASN A 440 46.01 -5.92 -6.33
N ILE A 441 45.06 -6.80 -6.67
CA ILE A 441 44.56 -6.90 -8.05
C ILE A 441 43.53 -5.79 -8.35
N ILE A 442 42.69 -5.43 -7.37
CA ILE A 442 41.69 -4.37 -7.52
C ILE A 442 42.33 -2.99 -7.38
N ARG A 443 43.26 -2.80 -6.42
CA ARG A 443 44.05 -1.57 -6.30
C ARG A 443 44.85 -1.27 -7.58
N ALA A 444 45.45 -2.30 -8.19
CA ALA A 444 46.11 -2.17 -9.49
C ALA A 444 45.13 -1.94 -10.66
N LYS A 445 43.87 -2.40 -10.58
CA LYS A 445 42.83 -2.05 -11.57
C LYS A 445 42.39 -0.59 -11.42
N PHE A 446 42.19 -0.10 -10.19
CA PHE A 446 41.88 1.30 -9.89
C PHE A 446 43.03 2.25 -10.28
N GLU A 447 44.28 1.92 -9.96
CA GLU A 447 45.45 2.72 -10.36
C GLU A 447 45.63 2.75 -11.89
N LYS A 448 45.33 1.65 -12.60
CA LYS A 448 45.34 1.62 -14.07
C LYS A 448 44.16 2.37 -14.72
N LEU A 449 43.03 2.51 -14.03
CA LEU A 449 41.84 3.22 -14.51
C LEU A 449 42.02 4.75 -14.51
N PHE A 450 42.73 5.30 -13.52
CA PHE A 450 42.86 6.75 -13.31
C PHE A 450 44.19 7.39 -13.76
N HIS A 451 45.19 6.60 -14.19
CA HIS A 451 46.47 7.12 -14.71
C HIS A 451 46.53 7.27 -16.26
N SER A 452 45.41 7.06 -16.96
CA SER A 452 45.30 7.25 -18.41
C SER A 452 44.75 8.65 -18.73
N LYS A 453 45.44 9.41 -19.61
CA LYS A 453 45.24 10.85 -19.90
C LYS A 453 43.85 11.30 -20.40
N THR A 454 42.86 10.42 -20.50
CA THR A 454 41.50 10.72 -20.97
C THR A 454 40.47 10.37 -19.89
N THR A 455 40.41 11.18 -18.83
CA THR A 455 39.61 10.92 -17.61
C THR A 455 38.13 11.30 -17.72
N THR A 456 37.74 12.20 -18.63
CA THR A 456 36.35 12.68 -18.76
C THR A 456 35.41 11.63 -19.37
N ASP A 457 35.88 10.83 -20.33
CA ASP A 457 35.08 9.79 -21.00
C ASP A 457 35.05 8.46 -20.23
N LYS A 458 35.89 8.31 -19.19
CA LYS A 458 35.98 7.10 -18.35
C LYS A 458 35.15 7.16 -17.07
N LEU A 459 35.05 8.34 -16.44
CA LEU A 459 34.13 8.57 -15.32
C LEU A 459 32.66 8.32 -15.69
N THR A 460 32.33 8.43 -16.99
CA THR A 460 31.01 8.16 -17.55
C THR A 460 30.83 6.72 -18.04
N SER A 461 31.89 5.93 -18.26
CA SER A 461 31.81 4.59 -18.86
C SER A 461 32.10 3.43 -17.92
N ASP A 462 32.65 3.67 -16.72
CA ASP A 462 32.93 2.64 -15.73
C ASP A 462 31.66 2.17 -14.98
N GLU A 463 31.35 0.87 -15.05
CA GLU A 463 30.15 0.27 -14.46
C GLU A 463 30.11 0.42 -12.93
N LEU A 464 31.28 0.34 -12.27
CA LEU A 464 31.38 0.52 -10.81
C LEU A 464 31.04 1.95 -10.42
N THR A 465 31.64 2.93 -11.08
CA THR A 465 31.36 4.36 -10.88
C THR A 465 29.89 4.67 -11.11
N GLN A 466 29.28 4.17 -12.18
CA GLN A 466 27.84 4.35 -12.44
C GLN A 466 26.97 3.70 -11.35
N SER A 467 27.30 2.49 -10.91
CA SER A 467 26.56 1.79 -9.86
C SER A 467 26.58 2.55 -8.54
N ILE A 468 27.76 3.02 -8.11
CA ILE A 468 27.90 3.80 -6.88
C ILE A 468 27.14 5.11 -7.00
N CYS A 469 27.28 5.83 -8.12
CA CYS A 469 26.54 7.08 -8.34
C CYS A 469 25.02 6.85 -8.27
N ARG A 470 24.50 5.76 -8.87
CA ARG A 470 23.07 5.42 -8.78
C ARG A 470 22.62 5.20 -7.34
N ILE A 471 23.41 4.47 -6.54
CA ILE A 471 23.09 4.24 -5.12
C ILE A 471 23.11 5.56 -4.33
N THR A 472 24.09 6.42 -4.57
CA THR A 472 24.17 7.71 -3.88
C THR A 472 23.05 8.67 -4.31
N THR A 473 22.68 8.67 -5.60
CA THR A 473 21.50 9.40 -6.09
C THR A 473 20.23 8.88 -5.42
N PHE A 474 20.12 7.57 -5.18
CA PHE A 474 18.99 6.98 -4.45
C PHE A 474 18.91 7.53 -3.03
N TYR A 475 20.00 7.49 -2.26
CA TYR A 475 20.01 8.03 -0.90
C TYR A 475 19.81 9.56 -0.87
N GLN A 476 20.32 10.30 -1.85
CA GLN A 476 20.06 11.73 -1.98
C GLN A 476 18.57 12.01 -2.18
N LYS A 477 17.91 11.32 -3.12
CA LYS A 477 16.46 11.46 -3.32
C LYS A 477 15.68 11.05 -2.08
N LEU A 478 16.08 9.95 -1.43
CA LEU A 478 15.45 9.45 -0.21
C LEU A 478 15.46 10.53 0.90
N ILE A 479 16.61 11.16 1.14
CA ILE A 479 16.76 12.22 2.15
C ILE A 479 16.01 13.51 1.77
N GLN A 480 15.92 13.83 0.48
CA GLN A 480 15.17 15.00 0.00
C GLN A 480 13.65 14.83 0.13
N ILE A 481 13.14 13.60 -0.08
CA ILE A 481 11.70 13.33 -0.07
C ILE A 481 11.21 13.02 1.34
N LEU A 482 11.96 12.21 2.11
CA LEU A 482 11.62 11.83 3.48
C LEU A 482 12.16 12.85 4.48
N THR A 483 11.70 14.10 4.36
CA THR A 483 12.25 15.26 5.12
C THR A 483 12.25 15.04 6.62
N GLU A 484 11.18 14.45 7.17
CA GLU A 484 11.03 14.15 8.59
C GLU A 484 11.94 13.01 9.08
N LEU A 485 12.37 12.13 8.17
CA LEU A 485 13.27 11.00 8.47
C LEU A 485 14.73 11.29 8.10
N ARG A 486 15.02 12.47 7.53
CA ARG A 486 16.36 12.87 7.07
C ARG A 486 17.44 12.63 8.13
N LEU A 487 17.21 13.07 9.36
CA LEU A 487 18.19 12.92 10.44
C LEU A 487 18.43 11.44 10.78
N GLN A 488 17.37 10.63 10.81
CA GLN A 488 17.48 9.19 11.10
C GLN A 488 18.28 8.47 10.02
N ILE A 489 18.05 8.81 8.75
CA ILE A 489 18.78 8.25 7.61
C ILE A 489 20.27 8.64 7.68
N LEU A 490 20.58 9.92 7.89
CA LEU A 490 21.95 10.41 7.99
C LEU A 490 22.69 9.79 9.18
N CYS A 491 22.04 9.70 10.33
CA CYS A 491 22.56 9.04 11.52
C CYS A 491 22.89 7.57 11.24
N ALA A 492 21.94 6.82 10.68
CA ALA A 492 22.14 5.40 10.42
C ALA A 492 23.23 5.11 9.37
N LEU A 493 23.37 5.95 8.34
CA LEU A 493 24.40 5.80 7.32
C LEU A 493 25.79 6.20 7.85
N SER A 494 25.86 7.28 8.63
CA SER A 494 27.13 7.81 9.13
C SER A 494 27.77 6.96 10.24
N LEU A 495 26.96 6.23 11.00
CA LEU A 495 27.46 5.33 12.05
C LEU A 495 27.93 3.97 11.50
N GLN A 496 27.87 3.74 10.19
CA GLN A 496 28.41 2.51 9.61
C GLN A 496 29.92 2.63 9.41
N ASP A 497 30.66 1.88 10.23
CA ASP A 497 32.12 1.98 10.40
C ASP A 497 32.94 2.07 9.11
N SER A 498 32.54 1.37 8.05
CA SER A 498 33.31 1.32 6.80
C SER A 498 32.79 2.23 5.68
N LEU A 499 31.54 2.71 5.75
CA LEU A 499 30.90 3.36 4.59
C LEU A 499 31.60 4.68 4.22
N ILE A 500 31.78 5.56 5.21
CA ILE A 500 32.39 6.89 4.98
C ILE A 500 33.83 6.76 4.52
N SER A 501 34.61 5.87 5.13
CA SER A 501 36.00 5.64 4.74
C SER A 501 36.09 5.09 3.31
N SER A 502 35.20 4.17 2.94
CA SER A 502 35.10 3.62 1.58
C SER A 502 34.67 4.67 0.54
N LEU A 503 33.68 5.51 0.86
CA LEU A 503 33.26 6.62 -0.02
C LEU A 503 34.36 7.67 -0.18
N TRP A 504 35.08 7.98 0.90
CA TRP A 504 36.23 8.88 0.85
C TRP A 504 37.33 8.35 -0.04
N GLN A 505 37.69 7.07 0.09
CA GLN A 505 38.69 6.44 -0.77
C GLN A 505 38.28 6.43 -2.23
N PHE A 506 37.00 6.17 -2.49
CA PHE A 506 36.45 6.27 -3.84
C PHE A 506 36.65 7.68 -4.42
N LEU A 507 36.29 8.73 -3.67
CA LEU A 507 36.48 10.12 -4.06
C LEU A 507 37.97 10.49 -4.27
N ASN A 508 38.84 10.03 -3.37
CA ASN A 508 40.27 10.34 -3.43
C ASN A 508 40.93 9.71 -4.65
N ASN A 509 40.43 8.54 -5.08
CA ASN A 509 40.94 7.84 -6.26
C ASN A 509 40.51 8.46 -7.61
N ILE A 510 39.59 9.44 -7.63
CA ILE A 510 39.13 10.08 -8.88
C ILE A 510 40.27 10.84 -9.60
N GLY A 511 41.26 11.36 -8.86
CA GLY A 511 42.40 12.06 -9.44
C GLY A 511 43.35 12.65 -8.40
N SER A 512 44.45 13.26 -8.83
CA SER A 512 45.59 13.68 -7.98
C SER A 512 45.33 14.83 -6.99
N THR A 513 44.07 15.27 -6.86
CA THR A 513 43.57 16.20 -5.83
C THR A 513 42.09 15.90 -5.56
N CYS A 514 41.76 14.63 -5.26
CA CYS A 514 40.38 14.12 -5.17
C CYS A 514 39.51 14.45 -6.40
N GLY A 515 40.13 14.52 -7.58
CA GLY A 515 39.44 14.83 -8.83
C GLY A 515 38.95 16.28 -9.00
N LEU A 516 39.48 17.28 -8.25
CA LEU A 516 39.04 18.68 -8.33
C LEU A 516 38.93 19.21 -9.78
N LYS A 517 39.98 19.02 -10.58
CA LYS A 517 40.02 19.53 -11.97
C LYS A 517 38.98 18.83 -12.85
N GLU A 518 38.83 17.53 -12.68
CA GLU A 518 37.88 16.68 -13.41
C GLU A 518 36.44 17.06 -13.06
N LEU A 519 36.12 17.19 -11.78
CA LEU A 519 34.78 17.56 -11.31
C LEU A 519 34.40 18.99 -11.71
N LEU A 520 35.35 19.94 -11.68
CA LEU A 520 35.09 21.30 -12.15
C LEU A 520 34.83 21.34 -13.66
N LYS A 521 35.60 20.60 -14.46
CA LYS A 521 35.33 20.45 -15.90
C LYS A 521 33.94 19.89 -16.16
N ILE A 522 33.54 18.85 -15.42
CA ILE A 522 32.20 18.26 -15.51
C ILE A 522 31.12 19.30 -15.16
N TYR A 523 31.33 20.13 -14.14
CA TYR A 523 30.40 21.21 -13.76
C TYR A 523 30.34 22.33 -14.81
N GLU A 524 31.47 22.66 -15.43
CA GLU A 524 31.57 23.70 -16.45
C GLU A 524 30.88 23.29 -17.77
N MET A 525 31.09 22.04 -18.19
CA MET A 525 30.54 21.46 -19.42
C MET A 525 29.03 21.20 -19.32
N ASN A 526 28.55 20.78 -18.16
CA ASN A 526 27.16 20.42 -17.95
C ASN A 526 26.30 21.62 -17.55
N LYS A 527 26.04 22.53 -18.51
CA LYS A 527 25.20 23.71 -18.26
C LYS A 527 23.71 23.38 -18.04
N GLU A 528 23.23 22.25 -18.56
CA GLU A 528 21.82 21.84 -18.48
C GLU A 528 21.59 20.46 -17.82
N ASN A 529 22.59 19.58 -17.80
CA ASN A 529 22.45 18.20 -17.34
C ASN A 529 23.22 17.92 -16.05
N TYR A 530 22.52 17.79 -14.92
CA TYR A 530 23.13 17.44 -13.64
C TYR A 530 23.83 16.07 -13.69
N HIS A 531 25.13 16.01 -13.37
CA HIS A 531 25.89 14.77 -13.38
C HIS A 531 25.74 14.00 -12.04
N PRO A 532 25.42 12.68 -12.04
CA PRO A 532 25.19 11.90 -10.82
C PRO A 532 26.34 11.88 -9.80
N ILE A 533 27.58 12.10 -10.25
CA ILE A 533 28.75 12.23 -9.35
C ILE A 533 28.58 13.32 -8.29
N PHE A 534 27.78 14.35 -8.58
CA PHE A 534 27.50 15.41 -7.63
C PHE A 534 26.53 14.95 -6.53
N ASP A 535 25.68 13.96 -6.77
CA ASP A 535 24.86 13.35 -5.71
C ASP A 535 25.74 12.56 -4.73
N LEU A 536 26.77 11.88 -5.24
CA LEU A 536 27.78 11.21 -4.43
C LEU A 536 28.50 12.21 -3.53
N LEU A 537 28.98 13.31 -4.11
CA LEU A 537 29.66 14.37 -3.37
C LEU A 537 28.74 15.02 -2.33
N GLN A 538 27.48 15.31 -2.70
CA GLN A 538 26.48 15.83 -1.76
C GLN A 538 26.21 14.84 -0.62
N LEU A 539 26.06 13.55 -0.90
CA LEU A 539 25.81 12.54 0.14
C LEU A 539 26.98 12.46 1.10
N PHE A 540 28.20 12.37 0.58
CA PHE A 540 29.40 12.37 1.40
C PHE A 540 29.48 13.62 2.28
N CYS A 541 29.26 14.81 1.72
CA CYS A 541 29.27 16.05 2.49
C CYS A 541 28.18 16.11 3.57
N ASN A 542 26.96 15.61 3.29
CA ASN A 542 25.89 15.55 4.28
C ASN A 542 26.24 14.60 5.44
N LEU A 543 26.81 13.43 5.14
CA LEU A 543 27.26 12.46 6.15
C LEU A 543 28.39 13.03 7.01
N CYS A 544 29.40 13.64 6.37
CA CYS A 544 30.51 14.28 7.06
C CYS A 544 30.08 15.48 7.88
N SER A 545 29.09 16.26 7.44
CA SER A 545 28.52 17.37 8.23
C SER A 545 27.85 16.85 9.49
N TYR A 546 27.07 15.77 9.39
CA TYR A 546 26.46 15.12 10.54
C TYR A 546 27.53 14.58 11.50
N LEU A 547 28.53 13.84 11.02
CA LEU A 547 29.63 13.37 11.85
C LEU A 547 30.39 14.51 12.53
N ALA A 548 30.73 15.57 11.79
CA ALA A 548 31.42 16.73 12.33
C ALA A 548 30.57 17.51 13.35
N THR A 549 29.27 17.23 13.47
CA THR A 549 28.44 17.78 14.55
C THR A 549 28.31 16.84 15.75
N VAL A 550 28.36 15.52 15.54
CA VAL A 550 28.09 14.50 16.57
C VAL A 550 29.35 14.01 17.26
N LEU A 551 30.46 13.81 16.53
CA LEU A 551 31.72 13.35 17.11
C LEU A 551 32.26 14.36 18.11
N ASP A 552 32.65 13.91 19.30
CA ASP A 552 33.31 14.77 20.27
C ASP A 552 34.80 15.00 19.94
N GLU A 553 35.50 15.74 20.80
CA GLU A 553 36.93 16.04 20.58
C GLU A 553 37.84 14.82 20.77
N GLU A 554 37.42 13.82 21.55
CA GLU A 554 38.20 12.61 21.76
C GLU A 554 38.09 11.68 20.56
N GLU A 555 36.86 11.39 20.12
CA GLU A 555 36.57 10.55 18.96
C GLU A 555 37.18 11.11 17.66
N MET A 556 37.15 12.43 17.46
CA MET A 556 37.67 13.05 16.23
C MET A 556 39.20 13.20 16.24
N TYR A 557 39.80 13.72 17.32
CA TYR A 557 41.21 14.10 17.30
C TYR A 557 42.13 13.00 17.82
N LYS A 558 41.69 12.18 18.78
CA LYS A 558 42.50 11.10 19.34
C LYS A 558 42.20 9.77 18.67
N GLU A 559 40.94 9.35 18.68
CA GLU A 559 40.54 8.05 18.13
C GLU A 559 40.53 8.06 16.59
N GLN A 560 40.34 9.23 15.98
CA GLN A 560 40.23 9.41 14.52
C GLN A 560 39.19 8.46 13.90
N LYS A 561 38.04 8.37 14.58
CA LYS A 561 36.94 7.47 14.22
C LYS A 561 36.38 7.86 12.84
N TYR A 562 36.18 6.86 11.98
CA TYR A 562 35.69 6.96 10.58
C TYR A 562 36.64 7.64 9.56
N LEU A 563 37.31 8.74 9.91
CA LEU A 563 38.24 9.47 9.03
C LEU A 563 39.45 10.00 9.81
N THR A 564 40.63 9.91 9.19
CA THR A 564 41.88 10.46 9.75
C THR A 564 41.91 11.98 9.69
N LEU A 565 42.68 12.63 10.57
CA LEU A 565 42.88 14.09 10.54
C LEU A 565 43.48 14.55 9.20
N GLU A 566 44.35 13.74 8.60
CA GLU A 566 44.88 14.00 7.26
C GLU A 566 43.77 14.01 6.20
N SER A 567 42.82 13.07 6.28
CA SER A 567 41.68 13.01 5.36
C SER A 567 40.78 14.25 5.50
N TRP A 568 40.52 14.69 6.74
CA TRP A 568 39.79 15.94 6.99
C TRP A 568 40.50 17.18 6.44
N SER A 569 41.82 17.24 6.59
CA SER A 569 42.65 18.31 6.02
C SER A 569 42.60 18.30 4.48
N GLN A 570 42.87 17.15 3.85
CA GLN A 570 42.82 17.02 2.38
C GLN A 570 41.44 17.40 1.83
N PHE A 571 40.36 16.94 2.48
CA PHE A 571 39.01 17.24 2.01
C PHE A 571 38.61 18.69 2.22
N SER A 572 38.98 19.32 3.34
CA SER A 572 38.71 20.75 3.54
C SER A 572 39.44 21.62 2.53
N LEU A 573 40.66 21.25 2.10
CA LEU A 573 41.36 21.94 1.01
C LEU A 573 40.58 21.83 -0.31
N PHE A 574 40.14 20.62 -0.64
CA PHE A 574 39.30 20.36 -1.81
C PHE A 574 38.02 21.21 -1.77
N LEU A 575 37.29 21.21 -0.66
CA LEU A 575 36.05 21.98 -0.49
C LEU A 575 36.30 23.48 -0.66
N ASN A 576 37.36 24.02 -0.05
CA ASN A 576 37.70 25.43 -0.12
C ASN A 576 37.94 25.87 -1.58
N GLN A 577 38.75 25.12 -2.31
CA GLN A 577 39.04 25.38 -3.72
C GLN A 577 37.81 25.19 -4.61
N PHE A 578 37.03 24.13 -4.39
CA PHE A 578 35.88 23.80 -5.23
C PHE A 578 34.75 24.82 -5.04
N VAL A 579 34.40 25.18 -3.80
CA VAL A 579 33.36 26.17 -3.49
C VAL A 579 33.72 27.54 -4.06
N TYR A 580 34.97 27.99 -3.91
CA TYR A 580 35.42 29.24 -4.52
C TYR A 580 35.30 29.25 -6.04
N ARG A 581 35.71 28.15 -6.69
CA ARG A 581 35.59 28.00 -8.14
C ARG A 581 34.14 27.97 -8.59
N LEU A 582 33.23 27.32 -7.85
CA LEU A 582 31.79 27.37 -8.13
C LEU A 582 31.25 28.80 -8.08
N ILE A 583 31.58 29.57 -7.03
CA ILE A 583 31.18 30.98 -6.91
C ILE A 583 31.68 31.78 -8.11
N ARG A 584 32.96 31.60 -8.47
CA ARG A 584 33.57 32.28 -9.61
C ARG A 584 32.90 31.93 -10.93
N ILE A 585 32.63 30.65 -11.20
CA ILE A 585 31.94 30.18 -12.40
C ILE A 585 30.53 30.77 -12.48
N GLU A 586 29.76 30.76 -11.39
CA GLU A 586 28.40 31.32 -11.38
C GLU A 586 28.39 32.85 -11.53
N PHE A 587 29.41 33.53 -10.99
CA PHE A 587 29.64 34.96 -11.21
C PHE A 587 29.97 35.27 -12.67
N GLU A 588 30.90 34.53 -13.28
CA GLU A 588 31.25 34.67 -14.70
C GLU A 588 30.05 34.36 -15.61
N ARG A 589 29.17 33.43 -15.21
CA ARG A 589 27.94 33.07 -15.94
C ARG A 589 26.80 34.07 -15.80
N THR A 590 26.80 34.94 -14.77
CA THR A 590 25.66 35.80 -14.47
C THR A 590 26.12 37.23 -14.18
N ILE A 591 26.01 38.12 -15.16
CA ILE A 591 26.52 39.51 -15.14
C ILE A 591 25.75 40.43 -14.15
N THR A 592 24.66 39.96 -13.53
CA THR A 592 23.77 40.77 -12.68
C THR A 592 23.59 40.23 -11.25
N THR A 593 22.96 41.03 -10.38
CA THR A 593 22.57 40.81 -8.96
C THR A 593 21.85 39.48 -8.63
N SER A 594 21.67 38.58 -9.60
CA SER A 594 21.05 37.27 -9.48
C SER A 594 22.01 36.12 -9.10
N VAL A 595 23.32 36.37 -9.00
CA VAL A 595 24.31 35.35 -8.58
C VAL A 595 24.00 34.78 -7.20
N LYS A 596 23.66 35.65 -6.23
CA LYS A 596 23.32 35.23 -4.87
C LYS A 596 22.10 34.30 -4.85
N LEU A 597 21.04 34.67 -5.58
CA LEU A 597 19.82 33.86 -5.70
C LEU A 597 20.10 32.51 -6.40
N LYS A 598 20.96 32.47 -7.42
CA LYS A 598 21.34 31.22 -8.09
C LYS A 598 22.16 30.30 -7.17
N LEU A 599 23.11 30.83 -6.42
CA LEU A 599 23.90 30.06 -5.45
C LEU A 599 23.02 29.57 -4.29
N GLU A 600 22.10 30.42 -3.81
CA GLU A 600 21.08 30.05 -2.82
C GLU A 600 20.05 29.05 -3.37
N ASN A 601 19.96 28.83 -4.68
CA ASN A 601 19.13 27.77 -5.26
C ASN A 601 19.94 26.52 -5.62
N ASN A 602 21.28 26.59 -5.56
CA ASN A 602 22.15 25.48 -5.89
C ASN A 602 22.39 24.57 -4.67
N GLN A 603 21.72 23.42 -4.66
CA GLN A 603 21.81 22.45 -3.56
C GLN A 603 23.22 21.88 -3.36
N LEU A 604 24.01 21.75 -4.45
CA LEU A 604 25.40 21.32 -4.38
C LEU A 604 26.22 22.32 -3.57
N TYR A 605 26.12 23.60 -3.94
CA TYR A 605 26.80 24.70 -3.25
C TYR A 605 26.44 24.74 -1.76
N LYS A 606 25.15 24.73 -1.42
CA LYS A 606 24.69 24.74 -0.02
C LYS A 606 25.34 23.64 0.82
N THR A 607 25.32 22.42 0.30
CA THR A 607 25.82 21.24 1.03
C THR A 607 27.34 21.30 1.23
N LEU A 608 28.09 21.67 0.19
CA LEU A 608 29.56 21.81 0.26
C LEU A 608 29.97 22.94 1.20
N HIS A 609 29.34 24.10 1.07
CA HIS A 609 29.63 25.29 1.85
C HIS A 609 29.32 25.09 3.33
N GLN A 610 28.20 24.40 3.65
CA GLN A 610 27.86 24.05 5.03
C GLN A 610 28.96 23.24 5.70
N LEU A 611 29.46 22.19 5.04
CA LEU A 611 30.55 21.38 5.58
C LEU A 611 31.84 22.19 5.71
N LEU A 612 32.16 23.04 4.71
CA LEU A 612 33.35 23.88 4.75
C LEU A 612 33.36 24.80 5.97
N ILE A 613 32.23 25.46 6.27
CA ILE A 613 32.10 26.30 7.46
C ILE A 613 32.27 25.48 8.74
N LEU A 614 31.61 24.32 8.84
CA LEU A 614 31.71 23.47 10.03
C LEU A 614 33.16 23.02 10.29
N LEU A 615 33.89 22.64 9.24
CA LEU A 615 35.29 22.26 9.35
C LEU A 615 36.19 23.44 9.72
N HIS A 616 35.91 24.63 9.19
CA HIS A 616 36.61 25.85 9.56
C HIS A 616 36.41 26.16 11.05
N GLU A 617 35.17 26.15 11.53
CA GLU A 617 34.84 26.38 12.95
C GLU A 617 35.52 25.36 13.87
N ARG A 618 35.54 24.07 13.49
CA ARG A 618 36.27 23.04 14.25
C ARG A 618 37.77 23.29 14.26
N ASN A 619 38.36 23.63 13.11
CA ASN A 619 39.78 23.94 13.02
C ASN A 619 40.16 25.17 13.86
N SER A 620 39.26 26.16 13.99
CA SER A 620 39.47 27.32 14.86
C SER A 620 39.48 26.96 16.36
N ARG A 621 38.74 25.91 16.77
CA ARG A 621 38.75 25.43 18.16
C ARG A 621 40.00 24.62 18.47
N LYS A 622 40.35 23.70 17.56
CA LYS A 622 41.56 22.88 17.67
C LYS A 622 42.07 22.56 16.26
N SER A 623 43.27 23.06 15.96
CA SER A 623 43.85 22.98 14.64
C SER A 623 44.18 21.55 14.24
N PHE A 624 43.82 21.18 13.01
CA PHE A 624 44.18 19.92 12.35
C PHE A 624 44.70 20.13 10.92
N THR A 625 44.71 21.38 10.43
CA THR A 625 45.22 21.77 9.12
C THR A 625 46.52 22.57 9.24
N PRO A 626 47.40 22.57 8.23
CA PRO A 626 48.60 23.40 8.21
C PRO A 626 48.30 24.90 8.15
N ASP A 627 49.31 25.72 8.43
CA ASP A 627 49.20 27.19 8.34
C ASP A 627 48.87 27.63 6.91
N SER A 628 48.05 28.68 6.78
CA SER A 628 47.52 29.21 5.50
C SER A 628 46.58 28.30 4.70
N HIS A 629 46.13 27.16 5.25
CA HIS A 629 45.22 26.21 4.59
C HIS A 629 43.93 26.83 4.03
N TRP A 630 43.37 27.79 4.75
CA TRP A 630 42.10 28.42 4.41
C TRP A 630 42.25 29.57 3.39
N LEU A 631 43.47 30.01 3.10
CA LEU A 631 43.75 31.05 2.13
C LEU A 631 43.79 30.45 0.73
N ILE A 632 43.00 31.04 -0.18
CA ILE A 632 42.98 30.65 -1.58
C ILE A 632 44.13 31.35 -2.28
N ARG A 633 45.04 30.55 -2.86
CA ARG A 633 46.19 31.03 -3.62
C ARG A 633 45.93 31.03 -5.12
#